data_AF-A0A2E8CPP7-F1
#
_entry.id   AF-A0A2E8CPP7-F1
#
_cell.length_a   1.000
_cell.length_b   1.000
_cell.length_c   1.000
_cell.angle_alpha   90.00
_cell.angle_beta   90.00
_cell.angle_gamma   90.00
#
_symmetry.space_group_name_H-M   'P 1'
#
loop_
_entity.id
_entity.type
_entity.pdbx_description
1 polymer ?
#
loop_
_entity_poly.entity_id
_entity_poly.type
_entity_poly.pdbx_seq_one_letter_code
_entity_poly.pdbx_strand_id
1 'polypeptide(L)'
;MSMSIITAKPFLWLLLASITAFGGLYSVDALADSITPRTYKKLIDAQELLAEENVDDAIISLKSWLEELDEDSLDKALTLQTLGYAEMSKERFQVAIGYLRASLDTGKLPESVKYNVGYMVAQL
;
A
#
# COMPACT_ATOMS: atom_id res chain seq x y z
N MET A 1 3.62 -33.79 10.91
CA MET A 1 4.67 -33.15 10.08
C MET A 1 4.18 -33.28 8.65
N SER A 2 3.77 -32.22 7.97
CA SER A 2 4.57 -31.04 7.68
C SER A 2 3.68 -29.79 7.73
N MET A 3 4.05 -28.83 8.59
CA MET A 3 3.55 -27.47 8.52
C MET A 3 4.29 -26.84 7.34
N SER A 4 3.65 -26.75 6.17
CA SER A 4 4.22 -26.00 5.05
C SER A 4 4.20 -24.53 5.46
N ILE A 5 5.37 -24.06 5.92
CA ILE A 5 5.64 -22.65 6.16
C ILE A 5 5.48 -21.98 4.81
N ILE A 6 4.40 -21.23 4.66
CA ILE A 6 4.14 -20.38 3.52
C ILE A 6 5.32 -19.42 3.44
N THR A 7 6.23 -19.66 2.49
CA THR A 7 7.32 -18.76 2.14
C THR A 7 6.77 -17.56 1.36
N ALA A 8 5.77 -16.88 1.92
CA ALA A 8 5.47 -15.53 1.48
C ALA A 8 6.69 -14.69 1.90
N LYS A 9 7.41 -14.18 0.90
CA LYS A 9 8.60 -13.32 1.03
C LYS A 9 8.46 -12.42 2.28
N PRO A 10 9.47 -12.33 3.16
CA PRO A 10 9.39 -11.61 4.45
C PRO A 10 9.03 -10.11 4.32
N PHE A 11 9.06 -9.57 3.11
CA PHE A 11 8.60 -8.22 2.77
C PHE A 11 7.08 -8.03 2.90
N LEU A 12 6.27 -9.08 2.64
CA LEU A 12 4.81 -9.03 2.73
C LEU A 12 4.32 -8.92 4.18
N TRP A 13 5.05 -9.54 5.12
CA TRP A 13 4.75 -9.49 6.57
C TRP A 13 5.08 -8.14 7.21
N LEU A 14 6.09 -7.42 6.72
CA LEU A 14 6.40 -6.06 7.18
C LEU A 14 5.29 -5.05 6.79
N LEU A 15 4.58 -5.32 5.70
CA LEU A 15 3.45 -4.53 5.20
C LEU A 15 2.20 -4.67 6.09
N LEU A 16 1.91 -5.88 6.56
CA LEU A 16 0.83 -6.17 7.52
C LEU A 16 1.01 -5.43 8.85
N ALA A 17 2.26 -5.28 9.32
CA ALA A 17 2.57 -4.63 10.60
C ALA A 17 2.38 -3.10 10.55
N SER A 18 2.54 -2.47 9.38
CA SER A 18 2.32 -1.02 9.23
C SER A 18 0.85 -0.60 9.25
N ILE A 19 -0.08 -1.48 8.85
CA ILE A 19 -1.52 -1.15 8.82
C ILE A 19 -2.20 -1.49 10.15
N THR A 20 -1.75 -2.54 10.85
CA THR A 20 -2.36 -2.98 12.13
C THR A 20 -1.92 -2.18 13.35
N ALA A 21 -0.80 -1.44 13.28
CA ALA A 21 -0.36 -0.54 14.35
C ALA A 21 -1.13 0.80 14.41
N PHE A 22 -2.23 0.96 13.66
CA PHE A 22 -3.01 2.19 13.57
C PHE A 22 -4.20 2.28 14.56
N GLY A 23 -4.38 1.26 15.42
CA GLY A 23 -5.54 1.13 16.30
C GLY A 23 -5.42 1.77 17.70
N GLY A 24 -4.29 2.35 18.07
CA GLY A 24 -4.18 2.98 19.39
C GLY A 24 -2.98 3.92 19.49
N LEU A 25 -3.22 5.13 19.99
CA LEU A 25 -2.23 6.17 20.34
C LEU A 25 -1.86 7.21 19.25
N TYR A 26 -2.82 7.66 18.43
CA TYR A 26 -2.67 8.97 17.78
C TYR A 26 -3.81 9.90 18.19
N SER A 27 -3.41 11.08 18.66
CA SER A 27 -4.26 12.17 19.12
C SER A 27 -5.37 12.50 18.12
N VAL A 28 -6.49 12.97 18.67
CA VAL A 28 -7.79 13.25 18.02
C VAL A 28 -7.71 14.12 16.75
N ASP A 29 -6.61 14.83 16.50
CA ASP A 29 -6.38 15.61 15.27
C ASP A 29 -6.15 14.76 14.00
N ALA A 30 -5.83 13.47 14.12
CA ALA A 30 -5.63 12.57 12.98
C ALA A 30 -6.93 12.01 12.36
N LEU A 31 -8.11 12.47 12.81
CA LEU A 31 -9.40 12.04 12.27
C LEU A 31 -9.74 12.67 10.91
N ALA A 32 -9.03 13.71 10.47
CA ALA A 32 -9.37 14.47 9.27
C ALA A 32 -9.11 13.73 7.95
N ASP A 33 -8.06 12.90 7.90
CA ASP A 33 -7.73 12.07 6.73
C ASP A 33 -7.67 10.61 7.21
N SER A 34 -8.85 10.01 7.37
CA SER A 34 -8.98 8.58 7.66
C SER A 34 -9.28 7.82 6.37
N ILE A 35 -8.87 6.56 6.32
CA ILE A 35 -9.19 5.72 5.16
C ILE A 35 -10.68 5.39 5.16
N THR A 36 -11.31 5.38 3.99
CA THR A 36 -12.71 4.96 3.92
C THR A 36 -12.82 3.44 4.10
N PRO A 37 -13.95 2.92 4.62
CA PRO A 37 -14.18 1.48 4.71
C PRO A 37 -14.10 0.78 3.34
N ARG A 38 -14.48 1.46 2.26
CA ARG A 38 -14.42 0.92 0.90
C ARG A 38 -12.97 0.79 0.43
N THR A 39 -12.14 1.81 0.64
CA THR A 39 -10.70 1.73 0.36
C THR A 39 -10.04 0.66 1.21
N TYR A 40 -10.32 0.63 2.52
CA TYR A 40 -9.77 -0.40 3.41
C TYR A 40 -10.03 -1.80 2.87
N LYS A 41 -11.29 -2.10 2.49
CA LYS A 41 -11.63 -3.38 1.88
C LYS A 41 -10.85 -3.64 0.59
N LYS A 42 -10.78 -2.66 -0.31
CA LYS A 42 -10.05 -2.80 -1.59
C LYS A 42 -8.56 -3.09 -1.39
N LEU A 43 -7.94 -2.47 -0.39
CA LEU A 43 -6.54 -2.72 -0.06
C LEU A 43 -6.34 -4.12 0.53
N ILE A 44 -7.27 -4.63 1.34
CA ILE A 44 -7.23 -6.00 1.85
C ILE A 44 -7.39 -7.00 0.70
N ASP A 45 -8.42 -6.84 -0.14
CA ASP A 45 -8.68 -7.71 -1.29
C ASP A 45 -7.44 -7.77 -2.23
N ALA A 46 -6.79 -6.63 -2.47
CA ALA A 46 -5.56 -6.58 -3.27
C ALA A 46 -4.38 -7.28 -2.59
N GLN A 47 -4.23 -7.16 -1.27
CA GLN A 47 -3.19 -7.87 -0.51
C GLN A 47 -3.40 -9.38 -0.54
N GLU A 48 -4.64 -9.85 -0.48
CA GLU A 48 -4.97 -11.27 -0.63
C GLU A 48 -4.53 -11.78 -2.02
N LEU A 49 -4.86 -11.05 -3.09
CA LEU A 49 -4.39 -11.37 -4.44
C LEU A 49 -2.86 -11.40 -4.56
N LEU A 50 -2.16 -10.46 -3.92
CA LEU A 50 -0.69 -10.45 -3.87
C LEU A 50 -0.13 -11.66 -3.12
N ALA A 51 -0.77 -12.07 -2.02
CA ALA A 51 -0.36 -13.23 -1.24
C ALA A 51 -0.57 -14.55 -1.99
N GLU A 52 -1.57 -14.60 -2.87
CA GLU A 52 -1.88 -15.73 -3.76
C GLU A 52 -1.05 -15.72 -5.07
N GLU A 53 -0.07 -14.82 -5.20
CA GLU A 53 0.72 -14.60 -6.42
C GLU A 53 -0.11 -14.14 -7.65
N ASN A 54 -1.38 -13.77 -7.45
CA ASN A 54 -2.27 -13.19 -8.45
C ASN A 54 -2.02 -11.69 -8.61
N VAL A 55 -0.76 -11.32 -8.89
CA VAL A 55 -0.30 -9.93 -8.85
C VAL A 55 -0.95 -9.05 -9.92
N ASP A 56 -1.20 -9.58 -11.12
CA ASP A 56 -1.84 -8.81 -12.19
C ASP A 56 -3.29 -8.43 -11.85
N ASP A 57 -4.04 -9.34 -11.21
CA ASP A 57 -5.41 -9.06 -10.78
C ASP A 57 -5.44 -8.02 -9.66
N ALA A 58 -4.46 -8.06 -8.74
CA ALA A 58 -4.29 -7.03 -7.72
C ALA A 58 -4.05 -5.65 -8.36
N ILE A 59 -3.15 -5.58 -9.34
CA ILE A 59 -2.83 -4.34 -10.06
C ILE A 59 -4.04 -3.80 -10.81
N ILE A 60 -4.79 -4.66 -11.52
CA ILE A 60 -6.01 -4.25 -12.26
C ILE A 60 -7.05 -3.70 -11.30
N SER A 61 -7.32 -4.41 -10.20
CA SER A 61 -8.29 -4.01 -9.17
C SER A 61 -7.93 -2.65 -8.57
N LEU A 62 -6.66 -2.47 -8.20
CA LEU A 62 -6.17 -1.22 -7.62
C LEU A 62 -6.17 -0.05 -8.61
N LYS A 63 -5.83 -0.28 -9.88
CA LYS A 63 -5.90 0.76 -10.93
C LYS A 63 -7.33 1.23 -11.16
N SER A 64 -8.28 0.30 -11.24
CA SER A 64 -9.70 0.64 -11.34
C SER A 64 -10.18 1.40 -10.10
N TRP A 65 -9.73 1.00 -8.90
CA TRP A 65 -10.09 1.71 -7.68
C TRP A 65 -9.54 3.14 -7.66
N LEU A 66 -8.30 3.33 -8.11
CA LEU A 66 -7.64 4.63 -8.15
C LEU A 66 -8.40 5.69 -8.95
N GLU A 67 -9.11 5.30 -10.01
CA GLU A 67 -9.92 6.20 -10.84
C GLU A 67 -11.14 6.78 -10.11
N GLU A 68 -11.60 6.13 -9.03
CA GLU A 68 -12.75 6.57 -8.23
C GLU A 68 -12.35 7.49 -7.05
N LEU A 69 -11.05 7.69 -6.81
CA LEU A 69 -10.56 8.34 -5.60
C LEU A 69 -10.33 9.84 -5.77
N ASP A 70 -10.73 10.59 -4.75
CA ASP A 70 -10.45 12.01 -4.64
C ASP A 70 -8.94 12.28 -4.68
N GLU A 71 -8.55 13.32 -5.42
CA GLU A 71 -7.13 13.62 -5.65
C GLU A 71 -6.37 13.96 -4.38
N ASP A 72 -7.04 14.58 -3.41
CA ASP A 72 -6.48 15.05 -2.16
C ASP A 72 -6.88 14.15 -0.97
N SER A 73 -6.73 12.83 -1.12
CA SER A 73 -7.17 11.85 -0.11
C SER A 73 -6.06 10.90 0.33
N LEU A 74 -6.11 10.51 1.62
CA LEU A 74 -5.29 9.41 2.13
C LEU A 74 -5.57 8.10 1.39
N ASP A 75 -6.81 7.88 0.96
CA ASP A 75 -7.22 6.72 0.17
C ASP A 75 -6.41 6.60 -1.13
N LYS A 76 -6.27 7.71 -1.87
CA LYS A 76 -5.46 7.77 -3.09
C LYS A 76 -3.99 7.50 -2.78
N ALA A 77 -3.46 8.12 -1.73
CA ALA A 77 -2.07 7.96 -1.32
C ALA A 77 -1.73 6.49 -1.04
N LEU A 78 -2.55 5.78 -0.27
CA LEU A 78 -2.31 4.38 0.08
C LEU A 78 -2.57 3.42 -1.10
N THR A 79 -3.53 3.73 -1.97
CA THR A 79 -3.78 2.96 -3.21
C THR A 79 -2.58 3.04 -4.15
N LEU A 80 -2.03 4.24 -4.35
CA LEU A 80 -0.80 4.46 -5.12
C LEU A 80 0.41 3.74 -4.50
N GLN A 81 0.57 3.82 -3.19
CA GLN A 81 1.64 3.10 -2.50
C GLN A 81 1.56 1.59 -2.74
N THR A 82 0.35 1.02 -2.61
CA THR A 82 0.10 -0.41 -2.80
C THR A 82 0.35 -0.85 -4.23
N LEU A 83 -0.02 -0.02 -5.23
CA LEU A 83 0.36 -0.23 -6.63
C LEU A 83 1.88 -0.25 -6.83
N GLY A 84 2.60 0.66 -6.16
CA GLY A 84 4.06 0.66 -6.15
C GLY A 84 4.63 -0.69 -5.71
N TYR A 85 4.14 -1.24 -4.59
CA TYR A 85 4.57 -2.54 -4.09
C TYR A 85 4.20 -3.70 -4.99
N ALA A 86 3.01 -3.67 -5.58
CA ALA A 86 2.58 -4.69 -6.53
C ALA A 86 3.47 -4.70 -7.79
N GLU A 87 3.84 -3.54 -8.33
CA GLU A 87 4.74 -3.47 -9.49
C GLU A 87 6.19 -3.85 -9.10
N MET A 88 6.65 -3.56 -7.87
CA MET A 88 7.93 -4.05 -7.35
C MET A 88 7.99 -5.57 -7.25
N SER A 89 6.91 -6.24 -6.84
CA SER A 89 6.89 -7.70 -6.75
C SER A 89 7.04 -8.36 -8.13
N LYS A 90 6.69 -7.63 -9.19
CA LYS A 90 6.92 -7.98 -10.60
C LYS A 90 8.24 -7.46 -11.17
N GLU A 91 9.13 -6.93 -10.33
CA GLU A 91 10.43 -6.35 -10.74
C GLU A 91 10.30 -5.17 -11.72
N ARG A 92 9.13 -4.51 -11.77
CA ARG A 92 8.87 -3.35 -12.63
C ARG A 92 9.20 -2.06 -11.90
N PHE A 93 10.47 -1.92 -11.50
CA PHE A 93 10.92 -0.87 -10.57
C PHE A 93 10.64 0.56 -11.06
N GLN A 94 10.82 0.86 -12.35
CA GLN A 94 10.51 2.20 -12.89
C GLN A 94 9.03 2.55 -12.76
N VAL A 95 8.14 1.58 -12.98
CA VAL A 95 6.69 1.78 -12.82
C VAL A 95 6.36 1.95 -11.33
N ALA A 96 6.96 1.12 -10.48
CA ALA A 96 6.79 1.21 -9.04
C ALA A 96 7.22 2.59 -8.49
N ILE A 97 8.40 3.08 -8.88
CA ILE A 97 8.90 4.41 -8.49
C ILE A 97 7.91 5.50 -8.88
N GLY A 98 7.29 5.40 -10.06
CA GLY A 98 6.24 6.33 -10.49
C GLY A 98 5.07 6.38 -9.52
N TYR A 99 4.54 5.22 -9.12
CA TYR A 99 3.44 5.13 -8.16
C TYR A 99 3.83 5.59 -6.75
N LEU A 100 5.01 5.19 -6.26
CA LEU A 100 5.49 5.57 -4.94
C LEU A 100 5.74 7.09 -4.83
N ARG A 101 6.26 7.72 -5.89
CA ARG A 101 6.38 9.19 -5.95
C ARG A 101 5.02 9.86 -5.98
N ALA A 102 4.11 9.41 -6.83
CA ALA A 102 2.75 9.95 -6.87
C ALA A 102 2.03 9.82 -5.51
N SER A 103 2.29 8.74 -4.77
CA SER A 103 1.80 8.56 -3.40
C SER A 103 2.37 9.62 -2.44
N LEU A 104 3.69 9.87 -2.48
CA LEU A 104 4.34 10.92 -1.68
C LEU A 104 3.82 12.32 -2.05
N ASP A 105 3.62 12.59 -3.33
CA ASP A 105 3.20 13.89 -3.86
C ASP A 105 1.78 14.28 -3.43
N THR A 106 0.95 13.32 -2.98
CA THR A 106 -0.33 13.62 -2.34
C THR A 106 -0.17 14.42 -1.05
N GLY A 107 0.97 14.27 -0.35
CA GLY A 107 1.18 14.84 0.98
C GLY A 107 0.32 14.23 2.10
N LYS A 108 -0.53 13.25 1.79
CA LYS A 108 -1.54 12.69 2.70
C LYS A 108 -1.04 11.55 3.58
N LEU A 109 0.07 10.92 3.20
CA LEU A 109 0.65 9.84 3.98
C LEU A 109 1.09 10.34 5.37
N PRO A 110 0.89 9.54 6.44
CA PRO A 110 1.48 9.81 7.75
C PRO A 110 3.00 9.95 7.67
N GLU A 111 3.57 10.79 8.53
CA GLU A 111 4.98 11.15 8.50
C GLU A 111 5.93 9.94 8.51
N SER A 112 5.66 8.96 9.38
CA SER A 112 6.42 7.70 9.44
C SER A 112 6.38 6.91 8.13
N VAL A 113 5.23 6.90 7.46
CA VAL A 113 5.03 6.20 6.18
C VAL A 113 5.76 6.93 5.05
N LYS A 114 5.72 8.27 5.04
CA LYS A 114 6.44 9.09 4.04
C LYS A 114 7.94 8.82 4.04
N TYR A 115 8.57 8.76 5.22
CA TYR A 115 10.00 8.47 5.31
C TYR A 115 10.35 7.08 4.75
N ASN A 116 9.55 6.06 5.08
CA ASN A 116 9.78 4.70 4.59
C ASN A 116 9.67 4.63 3.06
N VAL A 117 8.63 5.23 2.48
CA VAL A 117 8.44 5.26 1.02
C VAL A 117 9.55 6.07 0.34
N GLY A 118 9.90 7.24 0.88
CA GLY A 118 10.97 8.08 0.34
C GLY A 118 12.32 7.38 0.34
N TYR A 119 12.66 6.69 1.43
CA TYR A 119 13.89 5.91 1.51
C TYR A 119 13.93 4.79 0.47
N MET A 120 12.83 4.05 0.33
CA MET A 120 12.71 2.97 -0.66
C MET A 120 12.83 3.49 -2.09
N VAL A 121 12.18 4.60 -2.43
CA VAL A 121 12.34 5.25 -3.75
C VAL A 121 13.80 5.65 -4.01
N ALA A 122 14.54 6.06 -2.99
CA ALA A 122 15.95 6.44 -3.13
C ALA A 122 16.90 5.23 -3.32
N GLN A 123 16.45 4.02 -2.96
CA GLN A 123 17.26 2.79 -3.04
C GLN A 123 16.98 1.94 -4.29
N LEU A 124 15.85 2.17 -4.97
CA LEU A 124 15.46 1.51 -6.22
C LEU A 124 16.09 2.19 -7.44
#